data_AF-H0ER01-F1
#
_entry.id   AF-H0ER01-F1
#
_cell.length_a   1.000
_cell.length_b   1.000
_cell.length_c   1.000
_cell.angle_alpha   90.00
_cell.angle_beta   90.00
_cell.angle_gamma   90.00
#
_symmetry.space_group_name_H-M   'P 1'
#
loop_
_entity.id
_entity.type
_entity.pdbx_description
1 polymer ?
#
loop_
_entity_poly.entity_id
_entity_poly.type
_entity_poly.pdbx_seq_one_letter_code
_entity_poly.pdbx_strand_id
1 'polypeptide(L)'
;MLYVAQSRLQLCKYRGTELRSPPHLSYFTLSRLQLKNAIYSMADARDANGQPLVHLDQDIWGNVRGIMIASPIILGIGTALLFAILFKLLKHFSWIKYQHLNGDLIMRRRYLVYQGFLALLKIDFFMVIAFLTIYAVNVLSWRGWEFYATIAFAIGMILIPLLAAYLVRRESVPGMLVILTLFSAAIAYFVFKLHLMYAPSKTHYLYEATLTISTSYACLSIFFLSLTVACGVVCMLNFGHGLRGYLVNEHQEVGEEVADISVPRIVMENILEDSS
;
A
#
# COMPACT_ATOMS: atom_id res chain seq x y z
N MET A 1 -26.38 -14.78 25.30
CA MET A 1 -25.40 -15.90 25.37
C MET A 1 -25.67 -17.00 24.34
N LEU A 2 -26.93 -17.31 24.00
CA LEU A 2 -27.27 -18.31 22.96
C LEU A 2 -26.72 -17.98 21.55
N TYR A 3 -26.74 -16.71 21.14
CA TYR A 3 -26.20 -16.26 19.85
C TYR A 3 -24.70 -16.54 19.69
N VAL A 4 -23.89 -16.32 20.74
CA VAL A 4 -22.43 -16.51 20.70
C VAL A 4 -22.06 -18.00 20.61
N ALA A 5 -22.85 -18.89 21.23
CA ALA A 5 -22.66 -20.34 21.12
C ALA A 5 -23.04 -20.86 19.72
N GLN A 6 -24.09 -20.32 19.12
CA GLN A 6 -24.50 -20.65 17.75
C GLN A 6 -23.46 -20.19 16.72
N SER A 7 -22.88 -19.00 16.87
CA SER A 7 -21.81 -18.50 16.01
C SER A 7 -20.54 -19.37 16.07
N ARG A 8 -20.16 -19.85 17.26
CA ARG A 8 -18.99 -20.75 17.43
C ARG A 8 -19.22 -22.14 16.83
N LEU A 9 -20.44 -22.68 16.90
CA LEU A 9 -20.80 -23.95 16.28
C LEU A 9 -20.82 -23.86 14.74
N GLN A 10 -21.27 -22.73 14.18
CA GLN A 10 -21.24 -22.48 12.73
C GLN A 10 -19.80 -22.35 12.21
N LEU A 11 -18.92 -21.69 12.96
CA LEU A 11 -17.49 -21.58 12.65
C LEU A 11 -16.76 -22.94 12.67
N CYS A 12 -17.08 -23.83 13.61
CA CYS A 12 -16.50 -25.18 13.66
C CYS A 12 -17.00 -26.09 12.51
N LYS A 13 -18.26 -25.96 12.10
CA LYS A 13 -18.83 -26.75 10.99
C LYS A 13 -18.26 -26.30 9.63
N TYR A 14 -17.94 -25.01 9.47
CA TYR A 14 -17.36 -24.44 8.24
C TYR A 14 -15.83 -24.57 8.13
N ARG A 15 -15.10 -24.67 9.24
CA ARG A 15 -13.65 -24.96 9.23
C ARG A 15 -13.33 -26.31 8.56
N GLY A 16 -14.28 -27.25 8.55
CA GLY A 16 -14.15 -28.53 7.85
C GLY A 16 -14.24 -28.44 6.31
N THR A 17 -14.84 -27.38 5.76
CA THR A 17 -14.97 -27.18 4.31
C THR A 17 -13.85 -26.33 3.68
N GLU A 18 -13.08 -25.61 4.50
CA GLU A 18 -11.96 -24.75 4.07
C GLU A 18 -10.76 -25.53 3.50
N LEU A 19 -10.61 -26.83 3.82
CA LEU A 19 -9.42 -27.60 3.42
C LEU A 19 -9.37 -27.98 1.93
N ARG A 20 -10.34 -27.57 1.11
CA ARG A 20 -10.43 -28.00 -0.31
C ARG A 20 -10.41 -26.87 -1.35
N SER A 21 -10.37 -25.61 -0.95
CA SER A 21 -10.32 -24.49 -1.89
C SER A 21 -8.88 -24.01 -2.13
N PRO A 22 -8.45 -23.80 -3.37
CA PRO A 22 -7.06 -23.42 -3.67
C PRO A 22 -6.73 -22.04 -3.10
N PRO A 23 -5.47 -21.77 -2.73
CA PRO A 23 -5.09 -20.60 -1.93
C PRO A 23 -5.40 -19.25 -2.60
N HIS A 24 -5.52 -19.20 -3.93
CA HIS A 24 -5.89 -17.97 -4.67
C HIS A 24 -7.38 -17.61 -4.60
N LEU A 25 -8.26 -18.55 -4.20
CA LEU A 25 -9.70 -18.31 -4.04
C LEU A 25 -10.08 -17.93 -2.62
N SER A 26 -9.16 -18.04 -1.66
CA SER A 26 -9.40 -17.79 -0.23
C SER A 26 -9.92 -16.37 0.05
N TYR A 27 -9.34 -15.34 -0.56
CA TYR A 27 -9.82 -13.96 -0.37
C TYR A 27 -11.23 -13.75 -0.94
N PHE A 28 -11.54 -14.41 -2.07
CA PHE A 28 -12.81 -14.29 -2.76
C PHE A 28 -13.95 -15.01 -2.03
N THR A 29 -13.66 -16.19 -1.48
CA THR A 29 -14.58 -16.94 -0.62
C THR A 29 -14.83 -16.20 0.68
N LEU A 30 -13.80 -15.57 1.25
CA LEU A 30 -13.94 -14.77 2.47
C LEU A 30 -14.79 -13.51 2.26
N SER A 31 -14.56 -12.73 1.20
CA SER A 31 -15.38 -11.55 0.89
C SER A 31 -16.85 -11.93 0.63
N ARG A 32 -17.09 -13.04 -0.07
CA ARG A 32 -18.43 -13.64 -0.24
C ARG A 32 -19.11 -13.94 1.10
N LEU A 33 -18.38 -14.56 2.03
CA LEU A 33 -18.92 -14.94 3.34
C LEU A 33 -19.23 -13.71 4.20
N GLN A 34 -18.38 -12.69 4.15
CA GLN A 34 -18.61 -11.43 4.87
C GLN A 34 -19.85 -10.71 4.37
N LEU A 35 -19.99 -10.58 3.05
CA LEU A 35 -21.17 -9.99 2.44
C LEU A 35 -22.44 -10.79 2.78
N LYS A 36 -22.33 -12.12 2.79
CA LYS A 36 -23.43 -13.02 3.19
C LYS A 36 -23.87 -12.73 4.62
N ASN A 37 -22.92 -12.68 5.56
CA ASN A 37 -23.19 -12.45 6.97
C ASN A 37 -23.80 -11.06 7.23
N ALA A 38 -23.34 -10.04 6.51
CA ALA A 38 -23.91 -8.68 6.60
C ALA A 38 -25.35 -8.59 6.05
N ILE A 39 -25.64 -9.29 4.95
CA ILE A 39 -27.00 -9.35 4.39
C ILE A 39 -27.94 -10.05 5.38
N TYR A 40 -27.52 -11.17 5.97
CA TYR A 40 -28.35 -11.90 6.95
C TYR A 40 -28.50 -11.17 8.29
N SER A 41 -27.53 -10.37 8.73
CA SER A 41 -27.68 -9.58 9.96
C SER A 41 -28.70 -8.45 9.82
N MET A 42 -28.91 -7.97 8.59
CA MET A 42 -29.88 -6.92 8.25
C MET A 42 -31.21 -7.46 7.73
N ALA A 43 -31.34 -8.79 7.58
CA ALA A 43 -32.51 -9.43 6.97
C ALA A 43 -33.82 -9.18 7.74
N ASP A 44 -33.74 -9.00 9.06
CA ASP A 44 -34.89 -8.75 9.92
C ASP A 44 -35.08 -7.25 10.26
N ALA A 45 -34.16 -6.40 9.78
CA ALA A 45 -34.22 -4.97 10.02
C ALA A 45 -35.28 -4.34 9.09
N ARG A 46 -36.16 -3.51 9.66
CA ARG A 46 -37.23 -2.80 8.93
C ARG A 46 -37.01 -1.29 9.00
N ASP A 47 -37.45 -0.59 7.98
CA ASP A 47 -37.44 0.87 7.94
C ASP A 47 -38.55 1.47 8.85
N ALA A 48 -38.61 2.80 8.93
CA ALA A 48 -39.63 3.51 9.70
C ALA A 48 -41.07 3.26 9.19
N ASN A 49 -41.22 2.75 7.96
CA ASN A 49 -42.48 2.47 7.29
C ASN A 49 -42.84 0.96 7.35
N GLY A 50 -42.05 0.14 8.05
CA GLY A 50 -42.25 -1.31 8.21
C GLY A 50 -41.82 -2.17 7.02
N GLN A 51 -41.18 -1.59 6.00
CA GLN A 51 -40.64 -2.32 4.86
C GLN A 51 -39.32 -3.00 5.22
N PRO A 52 -39.06 -4.24 4.75
CA PRO A 52 -37.79 -4.92 4.98
C PRO A 52 -36.66 -4.21 4.24
N LEU A 53 -35.56 -3.92 4.93
CA LEU A 53 -34.38 -3.26 4.36
C LEU A 53 -33.66 -4.13 3.32
N VAL A 54 -33.86 -5.45 3.37
CA VAL A 54 -33.24 -6.41 2.48
C VAL A 54 -34.31 -7.32 1.87
N HIS A 55 -34.34 -7.40 0.55
CA HIS A 55 -35.27 -8.22 -0.21
C HIS A 55 -34.58 -9.55 -0.57
N LEU A 56 -34.78 -10.59 0.24
CA LEU A 56 -34.15 -11.91 0.05
C LEU A 56 -34.81 -12.77 -1.04
N ASP A 57 -35.90 -12.30 -1.62
CA ASP A 57 -36.65 -12.95 -2.70
C ASP A 57 -35.97 -12.82 -4.07
N GLN A 58 -35.14 -11.80 -4.26
CA GLN A 58 -34.37 -11.59 -5.48
C GLN A 58 -33.03 -12.34 -5.45
N ASP A 59 -32.58 -12.84 -6.62
CA ASP A 59 -31.27 -13.50 -6.77
C ASP A 59 -30.12 -12.47 -6.78
N ILE A 60 -29.86 -11.88 -5.62
CA ILE A 60 -28.77 -10.92 -5.38
C ILE A 60 -27.40 -11.53 -5.70
N TRP A 61 -27.27 -12.85 -5.51
CA TRP A 61 -26.00 -13.57 -5.64
C TRP A 61 -25.49 -13.66 -7.08
N GLY A 62 -26.38 -13.64 -8.07
CA GLY A 62 -26.04 -13.55 -9.48
C GLY A 62 -25.28 -12.26 -9.82
N ASN A 63 -25.87 -11.11 -9.47
CA ASN A 63 -25.29 -9.79 -9.76
C ASN A 63 -24.01 -9.51 -8.97
N VAL A 64 -24.02 -9.84 -7.67
CA VAL A 64 -22.85 -9.67 -6.79
C VAL A 64 -21.65 -10.48 -7.27
N ARG A 65 -21.88 -11.72 -7.77
CA ARG A 65 -20.82 -12.56 -8.32
C ARG A 65 -20.12 -11.89 -9.51
N GLY A 66 -20.88 -11.24 -10.38
CA GLY A 66 -20.34 -10.53 -11.55
C GLY A 66 -19.41 -9.39 -11.14
N ILE A 67 -19.87 -8.53 -10.23
CA ILE A 67 -19.11 -7.35 -9.76
C ILE A 67 -17.82 -7.77 -9.04
N MET A 68 -17.90 -8.81 -8.19
CA MET A 68 -16.73 -9.32 -7.48
C MET A 68 -15.64 -9.82 -8.43
N ILE A 69 -16.01 -10.44 -9.57
CA ILE A 69 -15.06 -10.98 -10.55
C ILE A 69 -14.53 -9.86 -11.45
N ALA A 70 -15.39 -8.90 -11.81
CA ALA A 70 -15.03 -7.77 -12.65
C ALA A 70 -13.92 -6.89 -12.01
N SER A 71 -14.00 -6.63 -10.70
CA SER A 71 -13.02 -5.79 -9.99
C SER A 71 -11.55 -6.23 -10.14
N PRO A 72 -11.15 -7.47 -9.80
CA PRO A 72 -9.77 -7.91 -9.97
C PRO A 72 -9.36 -8.04 -11.44
N ILE A 73 -10.29 -8.29 -12.37
CA ILE A 73 -9.98 -8.32 -13.80
C ILE A 73 -9.62 -6.92 -14.30
N ILE A 74 -10.40 -5.90 -13.94
CA ILE A 74 -10.13 -4.51 -14.32
C ILE A 74 -8.81 -4.04 -13.71
N LEU A 75 -8.59 -4.35 -12.41
CA LEU A 75 -7.33 -4.06 -11.74
C LEU A 75 -6.14 -4.78 -12.38
N GLY A 76 -6.31 -6.06 -12.76
CA GLY A 76 -5.28 -6.85 -13.42
C GLY A 76 -4.90 -6.30 -14.79
N ILE A 77 -5.89 -5.91 -15.60
CA ILE A 77 -5.68 -5.29 -16.91
C ILE A 77 -4.96 -3.95 -16.75
N GLY A 78 -5.42 -3.10 -15.82
CA GLY A 78 -4.78 -1.81 -15.54
C GLY A 78 -3.32 -1.98 -15.11
N THR A 79 -3.05 -2.95 -14.24
CA THR A 79 -1.69 -3.26 -13.76
C THR A 79 -0.81 -3.80 -14.89
N ALA A 80 -1.33 -4.68 -15.74
CA ALA A 80 -0.60 -5.22 -16.88
C ALA A 80 -0.25 -4.13 -17.91
N LEU A 81 -1.16 -3.20 -18.17
CA LEU A 81 -0.93 -2.07 -19.06
C LEU A 81 0.16 -1.15 -18.51
N LEU A 82 0.06 -0.78 -17.23
CA LEU A 82 1.09 0.02 -16.56
C LEU A 82 2.44 -0.68 -16.55
N PHE A 83 2.46 -2.00 -16.33
CA PHE A 83 3.69 -2.80 -16.39
C PHE A 83 4.29 -2.83 -17.80
N ALA A 84 3.48 -2.97 -18.85
CA ALA A 84 3.96 -2.95 -20.23
C ALA A 84 4.55 -1.58 -20.61
N ILE A 85 3.92 -0.49 -20.18
CA ILE A 85 4.44 0.87 -20.36
C ILE A 85 5.76 1.04 -19.61
N LEU A 86 5.80 0.63 -18.34
CA LEU A 86 7.00 0.67 -17.51
C LEU A 86 8.14 -0.15 -18.12
N PHE A 87 7.85 -1.32 -18.70
CA PHE A 87 8.85 -2.18 -19.34
C PHE A 87 9.43 -1.53 -20.61
N LYS A 88 8.59 -0.88 -21.41
CA LYS A 88 9.05 -0.10 -22.58
C LYS A 88 9.89 1.10 -22.14
N LEU A 89 9.47 1.80 -21.07
CA LEU A 89 10.21 2.92 -20.50
C LEU A 89 11.57 2.48 -19.96
N LEU A 90 11.61 1.39 -19.19
CA LEU A 90 12.83 0.80 -18.65
C LEU A 90 13.77 0.35 -19.76
N LYS A 91 13.27 -0.24 -20.85
CA LYS A 91 14.10 -0.63 -22.00
C LYS A 91 14.70 0.58 -22.70
N HIS A 92 13.90 1.64 -22.89
CA HIS A 92 14.35 2.87 -23.56
C HIS A 92 15.37 3.64 -22.71
N PHE A 93 15.07 3.87 -21.43
CA PHE A 93 15.98 4.53 -20.49
C PHE A 93 17.22 3.68 -20.18
N SER A 94 17.10 2.35 -20.14
CA SER A 94 18.27 1.49 -19.92
C SER A 94 19.22 1.58 -21.11
N TRP A 95 18.72 1.59 -22.35
CA TRP A 95 19.58 1.73 -23.54
C TRP A 95 20.38 3.04 -23.54
N ILE A 96 19.75 4.16 -23.20
CA ILE A 96 20.43 5.47 -23.10
C ILE A 96 21.42 5.49 -21.91
N LYS A 97 21.05 4.92 -20.75
CA LYS A 97 21.96 4.75 -19.60
C LYS A 97 23.16 3.84 -19.90
N TYR A 98 23.00 2.83 -20.75
CA TYR A 98 24.07 1.90 -21.11
C TYR A 98 25.20 2.58 -21.91
N GLN A 99 24.89 3.61 -22.69
CA GLN A 99 25.88 4.30 -23.53
C GLN A 99 26.67 5.38 -22.79
N HIS A 100 26.07 6.05 -21.79
CA HIS A 100 26.72 7.15 -21.06
C HIS A 100 27.47 6.70 -19.79
N LEU A 101 27.28 5.45 -19.35
CA LEU A 101 27.78 4.94 -18.05
C LEU A 101 28.88 3.87 -18.20
N ASN A 102 29.87 4.10 -19.07
CA ASN A 102 31.02 3.20 -19.24
C ASN A 102 32.24 3.55 -18.36
N GLY A 103 32.05 4.25 -17.24
CA GLY A 103 33.16 4.61 -16.33
C GLY A 103 33.31 3.73 -15.10
N ASP A 104 32.24 3.50 -14.33
CA ASP A 104 32.36 2.92 -12.98
C ASP A 104 31.16 2.06 -12.55
N LEU A 105 31.37 0.74 -12.44
CA LEU A 105 30.39 -0.24 -11.98
C LEU A 105 30.04 -0.06 -10.48
N ILE A 106 30.97 0.46 -9.69
CA ILE A 106 30.80 0.69 -8.25
C ILE A 106 29.78 1.82 -8.02
N MET A 107 29.86 2.88 -8.81
CA MET A 107 28.96 4.02 -8.73
C MET A 107 27.52 3.63 -9.11
N ARG A 108 27.38 2.83 -10.18
CA ARG A 108 26.10 2.27 -10.60
C ARG A 108 25.44 1.45 -9.49
N ARG A 109 26.19 0.62 -8.79
CA ARG A 109 25.65 -0.22 -7.69
C ARG A 109 25.14 0.65 -6.54
N ARG A 110 25.88 1.68 -6.15
CA ARG A 110 25.46 2.61 -5.07
C ARG A 110 24.21 3.39 -5.44
N TYR A 111 24.13 3.83 -6.69
CA TYR A 111 22.96 4.52 -7.22
C TYR A 111 21.72 3.62 -7.25
N LEU A 112 21.87 2.35 -7.65
CA LEU A 112 20.77 1.38 -7.61
C LEU A 112 20.26 1.12 -6.19
N VAL A 113 21.16 1.04 -5.21
CA VAL A 113 20.76 0.89 -3.79
C VAL A 113 20.00 2.12 -3.29
N TYR A 114 20.47 3.32 -3.64
CA TYR A 114 19.78 4.57 -3.32
C TYR A 114 18.39 4.66 -3.97
N GLN A 115 18.28 4.39 -5.28
CA GLN A 115 16.99 4.38 -5.98
C GLN A 115 16.06 3.29 -5.45
N GLY A 116 16.59 2.11 -5.12
CA GLY A 116 15.86 1.04 -4.47
C GLY A 116 15.30 1.46 -3.11
N PHE A 117 16.10 2.14 -2.29
CA PHE A 117 15.65 2.68 -1.01
C PHE A 117 14.51 3.71 -1.18
N LEU A 118 14.64 4.67 -2.10
CA LEU A 118 13.56 5.62 -2.38
C LEU A 118 12.30 4.94 -2.95
N ALA A 119 12.44 3.89 -3.75
CA ALA A 119 11.32 3.12 -4.27
C ALA A 119 10.60 2.35 -3.15
N LEU A 120 11.36 1.74 -2.22
CA LEU A 120 10.81 1.06 -1.06
C LEU A 120 10.02 2.03 -0.16
N LEU A 121 10.57 3.23 0.10
CA LEU A 121 9.86 4.27 0.86
C LEU A 121 8.50 4.65 0.22
N LYS A 122 8.41 4.68 -1.10
CA LYS A 122 7.13 4.92 -1.81
C LYS A 122 6.17 3.75 -1.62
N ILE A 123 6.63 2.51 -1.80
CA ILE A 123 5.79 1.31 -1.61
C ILE A 123 5.28 1.23 -0.18
N ASP A 124 6.13 1.51 0.81
CA ASP A 124 5.77 1.55 2.23
C ASP A 124 4.66 2.56 2.49
N PHE A 125 4.77 3.78 1.95
CA PHE A 125 3.73 4.81 2.09
C PHE A 125 2.36 4.31 1.62
N PHE A 126 2.28 3.64 0.47
CA PHE A 126 1.02 3.08 -0.04
C PHE A 126 0.48 1.97 0.85
N MET A 127 1.34 1.05 1.30
CA MET A 127 0.92 -0.08 2.13
C MET A 127 0.39 0.38 3.49
N VAL A 128 1.03 1.37 4.10
CA VAL A 128 0.61 1.94 5.38
C VAL A 128 -0.72 2.68 5.25
N ILE A 129 -0.93 3.45 4.18
CA ILE A 129 -2.21 4.13 3.93
C ILE A 129 -3.33 3.12 3.69
N ALA A 130 -3.07 2.05 2.94
CA ALA A 130 -4.05 0.98 2.72
C ALA A 130 -4.47 0.34 4.05
N PHE A 131 -3.50 -0.05 4.88
CA PHE A 131 -3.78 -0.56 6.23
C PHE A 131 -4.57 0.44 7.07
N LEU A 132 -4.14 1.71 7.08
CA LEU A 132 -4.75 2.76 7.89
C LEU A 132 -6.20 3.02 7.46
N THR A 133 -6.49 3.08 6.16
CA THR A 133 -7.83 3.36 5.65
C THR A 133 -8.80 2.24 6.03
N ILE A 134 -8.37 1.00 5.78
CA ILE A 134 -9.11 -0.21 6.11
C ILE A 134 -9.34 -0.31 7.63
N TYR A 135 -8.34 0.00 8.43
CA TYR A 135 -8.43 -0.01 9.89
C TYR A 135 -9.27 1.16 10.44
N ALA A 136 -9.09 2.36 9.92
CA ALA A 136 -9.77 3.58 10.39
C ALA A 136 -11.28 3.55 10.16
N VAL A 137 -11.73 2.99 9.03
CA VAL A 137 -13.17 2.80 8.75
C VAL A 137 -13.83 1.93 9.83
N ASN A 138 -13.11 0.92 10.36
CA ASN A 138 -13.64 0.05 11.42
C ASN A 138 -13.54 0.67 12.82
N VAL A 139 -12.63 1.63 13.02
CA VAL A 139 -12.32 2.26 14.33
C VAL A 139 -13.10 3.54 14.58
N LEU A 140 -13.81 4.09 13.59
CA LEU A 140 -14.45 5.41 13.64
C LEU A 140 -15.56 5.59 14.70
N SER A 141 -15.81 4.59 15.55
CA SER A 141 -16.86 4.61 16.56
C SER A 141 -16.42 5.02 17.98
N TRP A 142 -15.16 5.42 18.24
CA TRP A 142 -14.71 5.65 19.64
C TRP A 142 -13.92 6.95 19.89
N ARG A 143 -14.45 7.78 20.79
CA ARG A 143 -13.70 8.80 21.56
C ARG A 143 -12.78 8.09 22.55
N GLY A 144 -11.49 7.99 22.24
CA GLY A 144 -10.50 7.34 23.12
C GLY A 144 -9.05 7.63 22.72
N TRP A 145 -8.11 7.33 23.61
CA TRP A 145 -6.68 7.54 23.39
C TRP A 145 -6.14 6.79 22.15
N GLU A 146 -6.74 5.65 21.81
CA GLU A 146 -6.38 4.82 20.66
C GLU A 146 -6.62 5.54 19.31
N PHE A 147 -7.67 6.36 19.22
CA PHE A 147 -7.99 7.13 18.02
C PHE A 147 -6.92 8.21 17.76
N TYR A 148 -6.56 8.97 18.81
CA TYR A 148 -5.50 9.96 18.73
C TYR A 148 -4.15 9.33 18.38
N ALA A 149 -3.83 8.17 18.97
CA ALA A 149 -2.61 7.42 18.65
C ALA A 149 -2.58 6.98 17.18
N THR A 150 -3.68 6.48 16.64
CA THR A 150 -3.76 6.08 15.22
C THR A 150 -3.64 7.26 14.26
N ILE A 151 -4.22 8.42 14.57
CA ILE A 151 -4.06 9.64 13.76
C ILE A 151 -2.63 10.17 13.83
N ALA A 152 -2.04 10.24 15.03
CA ALA A 152 -0.66 10.69 15.20
C ALA A 152 0.30 9.76 14.43
N PHE A 153 0.06 8.45 14.50
CA PHE A 153 0.82 7.47 13.72
C PHE A 153 0.65 7.68 12.22
N ALA A 154 -0.57 7.91 11.74
CA ALA A 154 -0.83 8.20 10.33
C ALA A 154 0.00 9.38 9.81
N ILE A 155 -0.01 10.50 10.55
CA ILE A 155 0.75 11.70 10.20
C ILE A 155 2.26 11.39 10.22
N GLY A 156 2.73 10.67 11.25
CA GLY A 156 4.12 10.24 11.36
C GLY A 156 4.57 9.41 10.16
N MET A 157 3.75 8.47 9.70
CA MET A 157 4.08 7.60 8.57
C MET A 157 4.09 8.30 7.21
N ILE A 158 3.54 9.52 7.12
CA ILE A 158 3.67 10.37 5.94
C ILE A 158 4.96 11.20 6.04
N LEU A 159 5.24 11.78 7.20
CA LEU A 159 6.36 12.69 7.40
C LEU A 159 7.72 11.97 7.48
N ILE A 160 7.79 10.80 8.13
CA ILE A 160 9.03 10.05 8.33
C ILE A 160 9.66 9.64 6.99
N PRO A 161 8.94 9.04 6.01
CA PRO A 161 9.52 8.71 4.71
C PRO A 161 9.99 9.93 3.90
N LEU A 162 9.30 11.07 4.00
CA LEU A 162 9.72 12.31 3.36
C LEU A 162 11.02 12.83 3.96
N LEU A 163 11.11 12.83 5.29
CA LEU A 163 12.34 13.20 5.99
C LEU A 163 13.47 12.22 5.70
N ALA A 164 13.19 10.92 5.61
CA ALA A 164 14.14 9.90 5.20
C ALA A 164 14.71 10.18 3.80
N ALA A 165 13.84 10.47 2.83
CA ALA A 165 14.22 10.82 1.46
C ALA A 165 15.05 12.12 1.39
N TYR A 166 14.80 13.06 2.30
CA TYR A 166 15.59 14.28 2.41
C TYR A 166 16.97 14.05 3.05
N LEU A 167 17.03 13.29 4.14
CA LEU A 167 18.27 13.04 4.89
C LEU A 167 19.24 12.13 4.13
N VAL A 168 18.71 11.16 3.36
CA VAL A 168 19.54 10.31 2.49
C VAL A 168 20.20 11.13 1.37
N ARG A 169 19.53 12.17 0.85
CA ARG A 169 20.11 13.11 -0.15
C ARG A 169 21.22 13.98 0.44
N ARG A 170 21.11 14.32 1.72
CA ARG A 170 22.12 15.10 2.44
C ARG A 170 23.28 14.25 2.98
N GLU A 171 23.23 12.93 2.76
CA GLU A 171 24.21 11.96 3.29
C GLU A 171 24.43 12.13 4.82
N SER A 172 23.40 12.56 5.55
CA SER A 172 23.52 12.85 6.98
C SER A 172 23.41 11.54 7.78
N VAL A 173 24.56 10.96 8.16
CA VAL A 173 24.64 9.77 9.02
C VAL A 173 23.79 9.88 10.29
N PRO A 174 23.86 10.95 11.11
CA PRO A 174 23.06 11.01 12.35
C PRO A 174 21.55 11.06 12.06
N GLY A 175 21.14 11.78 11.01
CA GLY A 175 19.74 11.84 10.60
C GLY A 175 19.23 10.47 10.12
N MET A 176 20.04 9.75 9.35
CA MET A 176 19.70 8.42 8.87
C MET A 176 19.57 7.42 10.02
N LEU A 177 20.43 7.50 11.03
CA LEU A 177 20.34 6.65 12.22
C LEU A 177 19.03 6.88 12.97
N VAL A 178 18.63 8.14 13.18
CA VAL A 178 17.33 8.48 13.79
C VAL A 178 16.17 7.91 12.97
N ILE A 179 16.18 8.07 11.65
CA ILE A 179 15.14 7.51 10.77
C ILE A 179 15.08 5.98 10.85
N LEU A 180 16.22 5.30 10.85
CA LEU A 180 16.26 3.84 10.97
C LEU A 180 15.66 3.37 12.30
N THR A 181 15.95 4.07 13.40
CA THR A 181 15.34 3.76 14.70
C THR A 181 13.83 3.98 14.69
N LEU A 182 13.34 5.01 14.00
CA LEU A 182 11.91 5.28 13.84
C LEU A 182 11.22 4.20 12.98
N PHE A 183 11.86 3.70 11.92
CA PHE A 183 11.33 2.57 11.15
C PHE A 183 11.28 1.29 11.97
N SER A 184 12.30 1.00 12.80
CA SER A 184 12.25 -0.12 13.72
C SER A 184 11.12 0.03 14.76
N ALA A 185 10.89 1.24 15.29
CA ALA A 185 9.77 1.53 16.17
C ALA A 185 8.41 1.36 15.46
N ALA A 186 8.31 1.74 14.18
CA ALA A 186 7.11 1.55 13.38
C ALA A 186 6.80 0.05 13.19
N ILE A 187 7.81 -0.79 12.93
CA ILE A 187 7.64 -2.26 12.87
C ILE A 187 7.07 -2.78 14.19
N ALA A 188 7.65 -2.37 15.33
CA ALA A 188 7.17 -2.78 16.65
C ALA A 188 5.71 -2.34 16.90
N TYR A 189 5.34 -1.14 16.47
CA TYR A 189 3.97 -0.65 16.55
C TYR A 189 3.00 -1.45 15.68
N PHE A 190 3.39 -1.81 14.45
CA PHE A 190 2.58 -2.69 13.59
C PHE A 190 2.33 -4.06 14.23
N VAL A 191 3.35 -4.66 14.83
CA VAL A 191 3.22 -5.93 15.56
C VAL A 191 2.29 -5.78 16.76
N PHE A 192 2.43 -4.70 17.53
CA PHE A 192 1.53 -4.40 18.65
C PHE A 192 0.07 -4.26 18.18
N LYS A 193 -0.18 -3.51 17.10
CA LYS A 193 -1.52 -3.34 16.53
C LYS A 193 -2.09 -4.64 15.99
N LEU A 194 -1.27 -5.49 15.37
CA LEU A 194 -1.68 -6.84 14.96
C LEU A 194 -2.14 -7.65 16.18
N HIS A 195 -1.34 -7.70 17.25
CA HIS A 195 -1.72 -8.42 18.47
C HIS A 195 -3.03 -7.88 19.06
N LEU A 196 -3.18 -6.55 19.12
CA LEU A 196 -4.39 -5.91 19.64
C LEU A 196 -5.63 -6.28 18.82
N MET A 197 -5.47 -6.49 17.51
CA MET A 197 -6.55 -6.90 16.62
C MET A 197 -7.07 -8.32 16.91
N TYR A 198 -6.20 -9.23 17.39
CA TYR A 198 -6.55 -10.61 17.75
C TYR A 198 -6.95 -10.78 19.23
N ALA A 199 -6.75 -9.75 20.06
CA ALA A 199 -7.13 -9.80 21.46
C ALA A 199 -8.67 -9.81 21.62
N PRO A 200 -9.24 -10.62 22.54
CA PRO A 200 -10.67 -10.67 22.77
C PRO A 200 -11.14 -9.42 23.52
N SER A 201 -11.30 -8.31 22.79
CA SER A 201 -11.90 -7.07 23.29
C SER A 201 -13.38 -7.01 22.97
N LYS A 202 -14.14 -6.18 23.70
CA LYS A 202 -15.57 -5.95 23.47
C LYS A 202 -15.88 -5.44 22.06
N THR A 203 -14.89 -4.92 21.34
CA THR A 203 -14.97 -4.40 19.96
C THR A 203 -14.61 -5.41 18.88
N HIS A 204 -14.27 -6.67 19.22
CA HIS A 204 -13.85 -7.70 18.27
C HIS A 204 -14.81 -7.88 17.09
N TYR A 205 -16.12 -7.79 17.34
CA TYR A 205 -17.18 -7.94 16.32
C TYR A 205 -17.12 -6.88 15.20
N LEU A 206 -16.59 -5.68 15.48
CA LEU A 206 -16.45 -4.61 14.48
C LEU A 206 -15.34 -4.93 13.48
N TYR A 207 -14.32 -5.66 13.92
CA TYR A 207 -13.18 -5.96 13.08
C TYR A 207 -13.40 -7.22 12.24
N GLU A 208 -14.29 -8.15 12.62
CA GLU A 208 -14.42 -9.48 11.99
C GLU A 208 -14.56 -9.44 10.46
N ALA A 209 -15.23 -8.42 9.92
CA ALA A 209 -15.40 -8.24 8.48
C ALA A 209 -14.13 -7.73 7.77
N THR A 210 -13.11 -7.28 8.48
CA THR A 210 -11.92 -6.65 7.89
C THR A 210 -10.60 -7.17 8.47
N LEU A 211 -10.66 -8.00 9.52
CA LEU A 211 -9.48 -8.60 10.16
C LEU A 211 -8.54 -9.24 9.14
N THR A 212 -9.06 -10.09 8.25
CA THR A 212 -8.21 -10.88 7.35
C THR A 212 -7.45 -10.04 6.34
N ILE A 213 -8.11 -9.03 5.74
CA ILE A 213 -7.44 -8.13 4.79
C ILE A 213 -6.52 -7.15 5.51
N SER A 214 -6.91 -6.65 6.68
CA SER A 214 -6.06 -5.75 7.47
C SER A 214 -4.78 -6.48 7.93
N THR A 215 -4.88 -7.74 8.36
CA THR A 215 -3.72 -8.56 8.71
C THR A 215 -2.79 -8.79 7.53
N SER A 216 -3.32 -9.11 6.34
CA SER A 216 -2.45 -9.34 5.17
C SER A 216 -1.68 -8.08 4.79
N TYR A 217 -2.31 -6.90 4.81
CA TYR A 217 -1.64 -5.62 4.60
C TYR A 217 -0.60 -5.31 5.69
N ALA A 218 -0.90 -5.60 6.96
CA ALA A 218 0.04 -5.38 8.05
C ALA A 218 1.26 -6.31 7.95
N CYS A 219 1.07 -7.60 7.64
CA CYS A 219 2.18 -8.54 7.41
C CYS A 219 3.06 -8.09 6.23
N LEU A 220 2.44 -7.64 5.14
CA LEU A 220 3.14 -7.14 3.96
C LEU A 220 3.92 -5.86 4.28
N SER A 221 3.34 -4.96 5.08
CA SER A 221 4.01 -3.74 5.54
C SER A 221 5.22 -4.06 6.42
N ILE A 222 5.12 -5.02 7.35
CA ILE A 222 6.25 -5.45 8.19
C ILE A 222 7.39 -5.99 7.32
N PHE A 223 7.06 -6.80 6.30
CA PHE A 223 8.04 -7.32 5.36
C PHE A 223 8.76 -6.19 4.61
N PHE A 224 8.03 -5.24 4.00
CA PHE A 224 8.64 -4.14 3.27
C PHE A 224 9.41 -3.18 4.18
N LEU A 225 8.89 -2.82 5.36
CA LEU A 225 9.64 -2.01 6.32
C LEU A 225 10.96 -2.67 6.75
N SER A 226 10.99 -4.00 6.93
CA SER A 226 12.22 -4.73 7.27
C SER A 226 13.26 -4.62 6.15
N LEU A 227 12.82 -4.69 4.89
CA LEU A 227 13.67 -4.50 3.72
C LEU A 227 14.15 -3.04 3.63
N THR A 228 13.29 -2.07 3.95
CA THR A 228 13.63 -0.64 4.00
C THR A 228 14.71 -0.34 5.04
N VAL A 229 14.62 -0.94 6.24
CA VAL A 229 15.67 -0.82 7.26
C VAL A 229 16.99 -1.41 6.76
N ALA A 230 16.97 -2.61 6.18
CA ALA A 230 18.17 -3.25 5.63
C ALA A 230 18.81 -2.42 4.52
N CYS A 231 18.02 -1.96 3.54
CA CYS A 231 18.47 -1.08 2.46
C CYS A 231 18.98 0.26 2.98
N GLY A 232 18.33 0.84 4.01
CA GLY A 232 18.77 2.08 4.62
C GLY A 232 20.12 1.97 5.34
N VAL A 233 20.39 0.83 6.00
CA VAL A 233 21.72 0.55 6.57
C VAL A 233 22.78 0.47 5.46
N VAL A 234 22.49 -0.25 4.36
CA VAL A 234 23.42 -0.34 3.22
C VAL A 234 23.64 1.04 2.60
N CYS A 235 22.61 1.87 2.45
CA CYS A 235 22.75 3.26 2.00
C CYS A 235 23.69 4.05 2.91
N MET A 236 23.50 3.95 4.23
CA MET A 236 24.31 4.67 5.23
C MET A 236 25.80 4.27 5.18
N LEU A 237 26.08 2.97 5.01
CA LEU A 237 27.46 2.47 4.87
C LEU A 237 28.15 2.92 3.58
N ASN A 238 27.39 3.39 2.58
CA ASN A 238 27.91 3.88 1.31
C ASN A 238 28.02 5.42 1.23
N PHE A 239 27.67 6.15 2.30
CA PHE A 239 27.81 7.62 2.36
C PHE A 239 29.28 8.06 2.27
N GLY A 240 29.54 9.23 1.70
CA GLY A 240 30.89 9.81 1.60
C GLY A 240 31.73 9.36 0.41
N HIS A 241 31.23 8.43 -0.43
CA HIS A 241 31.95 7.98 -1.63
C HIS A 241 31.49 8.63 -2.95
N GLY A 242 31.01 9.89 -2.92
CA GLY A 242 30.81 10.73 -4.11
C GLY A 242 29.43 10.70 -4.77
N LEU A 243 28.40 10.13 -4.14
CA LEU A 243 27.04 9.95 -4.71
C LEU A 243 26.32 11.27 -5.04
N ARG A 244 26.64 12.33 -4.30
CA ARG A 244 26.02 13.67 -4.42
C ARG A 244 26.10 14.28 -5.82
N GLY A 245 27.18 14.06 -6.59
CA GLY A 245 27.36 14.66 -7.92
C GLY A 245 26.36 14.18 -8.96
N TYR A 246 26.01 12.89 -8.94
CA TYR A 246 25.06 12.30 -9.89
C TYR A 246 23.60 12.59 -9.53
N LEU A 247 23.28 12.71 -8.23
CA LEU A 247 21.92 13.01 -7.77
C LEU A 247 21.46 14.43 -8.12
N VAL A 248 22.39 15.38 -8.18
CA VAL A 248 22.11 16.76 -8.61
C VAL A 248 21.80 16.80 -10.12
N ASN A 249 22.54 16.04 -10.92
CA ASN A 249 22.36 16.02 -12.38
C ASN A 249 21.06 15.33 -12.81
N GLU A 250 20.64 14.24 -12.15
CA GLU A 250 19.36 13.57 -12.46
C GLU A 250 18.14 14.49 -12.26
N HIS A 251 18.15 15.35 -11.24
CA HIS A 251 17.05 16.27 -10.99
C HIS A 251 17.00 17.41 -12.03
N GLN A 252 18.15 17.72 -12.64
CA GLN A 252 18.28 18.71 -13.70
C GLN A 252 17.78 18.12 -15.03
N GLU A 253 18.15 16.88 -15.36
CA GLU A 253 17.64 16.16 -16.53
C GLU A 253 16.12 15.92 -16.45
N VAL A 254 15.59 15.52 -15.29
CA VAL A 254 14.13 15.36 -15.09
C VAL A 254 13.42 16.71 -15.13
N GLY A 255 14.03 17.78 -14.62
CA GLY A 255 13.47 19.13 -14.72
C GLY A 255 13.41 19.64 -16.16
N GLU A 256 14.42 19.30 -16.97
CA GLU A 256 14.54 19.66 -18.38
C GLU A 256 13.62 18.82 -19.28
N GLU A 257 13.46 17.52 -18.99
CA GLU A 257 12.51 16.63 -19.68
C GLU A 257 11.05 16.99 -19.35
N VAL A 258 10.74 17.38 -18.10
CA VAL A 258 9.42 17.89 -17.73
C VAL A 258 9.16 19.27 -18.35
N ALA A 259 10.19 20.10 -18.51
CA ALA A 259 10.09 21.36 -19.24
C ALA A 259 9.81 21.12 -20.74
N ASP A 260 10.48 20.17 -21.38
CA ASP A 260 10.24 19.77 -22.78
C ASP A 260 8.83 19.18 -23.00
N ILE A 261 8.27 18.46 -22.01
CA ILE A 261 6.88 17.99 -22.07
C ILE A 261 5.88 19.14 -21.88
N SER A 262 6.23 20.15 -21.08
CA SER A 262 5.38 21.32 -20.81
C SER A 262 5.40 22.37 -21.93
N VAL A 263 6.42 22.36 -22.79
CA VAL A 263 6.48 23.14 -24.02
C VAL A 263 6.08 22.21 -25.16
N PRO A 264 4.79 22.12 -25.54
CA PRO A 264 4.43 21.34 -26.70
C PRO A 264 5.25 21.83 -27.89
N ARG A 265 6.01 20.92 -28.51
CA ARG A 265 6.85 21.13 -29.71
C ARG A 265 6.14 21.89 -30.84
N ILE A 266 4.80 21.92 -30.82
CA ILE A 266 3.89 22.65 -31.71
C ILE A 266 3.99 24.19 -31.55
N VAL A 267 4.28 24.69 -30.35
CA VAL A 267 4.41 26.15 -30.10
C VAL A 267 5.71 26.70 -30.70
N MET A 268 6.77 25.89 -30.75
CA MET A 268 8.06 26.35 -31.29
C MET A 268 8.12 26.36 -32.81
N GLU A 269 7.30 25.54 -33.48
CA GLU A 269 7.14 25.56 -34.94
C GLU A 269 6.34 26.81 -35.38
N ASN A 270 5.29 27.18 -34.64
CA ASN A 270 4.49 28.38 -34.92
C ASN A 270 5.24 29.71 -34.65
N ILE A 271 6.22 29.74 -33.75
CA ILE A 271 7.00 30.97 -33.47
C ILE A 271 8.08 31.20 -34.55
N LEU A 272 8.58 30.13 -35.17
CA LEU A 272 9.55 30.24 -36.26
C LEU A 272 8.88 30.60 -37.58
N GLU A 273 7.65 30.14 -37.83
CA GLU A 273 6.85 30.50 -39.02
C GLU A 273 6.33 31.95 -38.98
N ASP A 274 6.11 32.53 -37.80
CA ASP A 274 5.64 33.93 -37.65
C ASP A 274 6.80 34.96 -37.65
N SER A 275 8.05 34.48 -37.83
CA SER A 275 9.27 35.30 -37.86
C SER A 275 10.00 35.29 -39.20
N SER A 276 9.47 34.57 -40.21
CA SER A 276 9.95 34.53 -41.60
C SER A 276 8.95 35.16 -42.56
#